data_AF-A0A2D6D1Q5-F1
#
_entry.id   AF-A0A2D6D1Q5-F1
#
_cell.length_a   1.000
_cell.length_b   1.000
_cell.length_c   1.000
_cell.angle_alpha   90.00
_cell.angle_beta   90.00
_cell.angle_gamma   90.00
#
_symmetry.space_group_name_H-M   'P 1'
#
loop_
_entity.id
_entity.type
_entity.pdbx_description
1 polymer ?
#
loop_
_entity_poly.entity_id
_entity_poly.type
_entity_poly.pdbx_seq_one_letter_code
_entity_poly.pdbx_strand_id
1 'polypeptide(L)'
;MCTIFYAFDGDVALAGNNEDSSNPRTKVWFVPRTGGEVGGREFRAGHGRTYFGYDNWLPEGAVNDQGLFFDAVAVDVVRMAEQAGKPLFEGNLVDAFMAECASVRDVERFLTRYSFHDGGWNGAYLVGDRHGDSAVIEPFGAWAVLRRRGRFQIATNFWQSQTKPEERVCGRYHIAEEMLGAADSFSVELFRSVLSAVHQERFTQTLYSNICDLCTGLVYLYNFHNFEDVVVLDTTAELQKGAHGIDLPSLFPRSFAAEQYAVQMAEDEAITQQIRLAAVGGASASAADVAAYEGRYGGSPGIDLTVEARDGRLHYGGIGSEGELMPQRGAGFSSKSGLEFTFLRAEPGPATGVLVSFGGGRFLARRG
;
A
#
# COMPACT_ATOMS: atom_id res chain seq x y z
N MET A 1 -2.70 6.31 -0.18
CA MET A 1 -2.62 6.01 1.27
C MET A 1 -3.70 4.96 1.55
N CYS A 2 -3.46 3.69 1.83
CA CYS A 2 -4.54 2.69 1.95
C CYS A 2 -5.52 2.90 3.16
N THR A 3 -6.64 2.18 3.17
CA THR A 3 -7.55 2.08 4.34
C THR A 3 -8.02 0.64 4.48
N ILE A 4 -7.76 0.03 5.64
CA ILE A 4 -8.12 -1.35 5.93
C ILE A 4 -9.01 -1.37 7.18
N PHE A 5 -10.02 -2.22 7.18
CA PHE A 5 -10.85 -2.44 8.36
C PHE A 5 -11.37 -3.87 8.44
N TYR A 6 -11.65 -4.30 9.66
CA TYR A 6 -12.20 -5.61 9.98
C TYR A 6 -13.38 -5.44 10.94
N ALA A 7 -14.43 -6.23 10.78
CA ALA A 7 -15.56 -6.24 11.68
C ALA A 7 -16.08 -7.66 11.96
N PHE A 8 -16.56 -7.84 13.18
CA PHE A 8 -17.17 -9.09 13.64
C PHE A 8 -18.23 -8.80 14.69
N ASP A 9 -19.42 -9.39 14.52
CA ASP A 9 -20.57 -9.26 15.41
C ASP A 9 -21.13 -10.59 15.95
N GLY A 10 -20.46 -11.71 15.68
CA GLY A 10 -20.90 -13.05 16.10
C GLY A 10 -21.43 -13.88 14.94
N ASP A 11 -21.99 -13.22 13.92
CA ASP A 11 -22.59 -13.87 12.76
C ASP A 11 -21.71 -13.72 11.51
N VAL A 12 -21.11 -12.54 11.31
CA VAL A 12 -20.24 -12.27 10.16
C VAL A 12 -18.83 -11.88 10.59
N ALA A 13 -17.84 -12.28 9.79
CA ALA A 13 -16.44 -11.86 9.89
C ALA A 13 -16.02 -11.27 8.54
N LEU A 14 -16.00 -9.94 8.44
CA LEU A 14 -15.72 -9.22 7.20
C LEU A 14 -14.45 -8.39 7.34
N ALA A 15 -13.60 -8.42 6.31
CA ALA A 15 -12.47 -7.51 6.16
C ALA A 15 -12.64 -6.69 4.87
N GLY A 16 -12.26 -5.42 4.90
CA GLY A 16 -12.33 -4.50 3.77
C GLY A 16 -11.01 -3.77 3.57
N ASN A 17 -10.59 -3.59 2.31
CA ASN A 17 -9.41 -2.81 1.94
C ASN A 17 -9.69 -1.90 0.74
N ASN A 18 -9.19 -0.66 0.82
CA ASN A 18 -8.92 0.20 -0.34
C ASN A 18 -7.40 0.26 -0.55
N GLU A 19 -6.93 -0.30 -1.67
CA GLU A 19 -5.52 -0.27 -2.06
C GLU A 19 -5.22 0.99 -2.87
N ASP A 20 -4.45 1.90 -2.28
CA ASP A 20 -4.16 3.20 -2.85
C ASP A 20 -2.69 3.30 -3.28
N SER A 21 -2.45 3.23 -4.59
CA SER A 21 -1.11 3.14 -5.15
C SER A 21 -0.99 3.86 -6.50
N SER A 22 0.24 3.95 -6.98
CA SER A 22 0.58 4.43 -8.32
C SER A 22 0.95 3.31 -9.30
N ASN A 23 1.03 2.05 -8.86
CA ASN A 23 1.28 0.94 -9.78
C ASN A 23 -0.04 0.37 -10.33
N PRO A 24 -0.42 0.68 -11.59
CA PRO A 24 -1.71 0.25 -12.15
C PRO A 24 -1.75 -1.24 -12.49
N ARG A 25 -0.63 -1.97 -12.39
CA ARG A 25 -0.51 -3.37 -12.83
C ARG A 25 -0.94 -4.33 -11.72
N THR A 26 -2.16 -4.13 -11.22
CA THR A 26 -2.75 -4.88 -10.10
C THR A 26 -3.06 -6.33 -10.49
N LYS A 27 -2.80 -7.26 -9.57
CA LYS A 27 -2.94 -8.70 -9.75
C LYS A 27 -3.76 -9.30 -8.61
N VAL A 28 -4.47 -10.38 -8.93
CA VAL A 28 -4.92 -11.38 -7.96
C VAL A 28 -4.33 -12.73 -8.34
N TRP A 29 -3.81 -13.49 -7.39
CA TRP A 29 -3.26 -14.81 -7.68
C TRP A 29 -3.51 -15.82 -6.57
N PHE A 30 -3.52 -17.08 -6.98
CA PHE A 30 -3.96 -18.20 -6.18
C PHE A 30 -2.84 -19.21 -6.08
N VAL A 31 -2.51 -19.60 -4.85
CA VAL A 31 -1.56 -20.66 -4.54
C VAL A 31 -2.34 -21.77 -3.86
N PRO A 32 -2.56 -22.92 -4.51
CA PRO A 32 -3.30 -24.03 -3.92
C PRO A 32 -2.59 -24.55 -2.67
N ARG A 33 -3.30 -25.36 -1.87
CA ARG A 33 -2.70 -26.06 -0.74
C ARG A 33 -1.45 -26.80 -1.21
N THR A 34 -0.34 -26.53 -0.54
CA THR A 34 0.90 -27.26 -0.76
C THR A 34 0.99 -28.41 0.24
N GLY A 35 1.71 -29.47 -0.10
CA GLY A 35 1.89 -30.62 0.77
C GLY A 35 2.07 -31.91 -0.01
N GLY A 36 2.64 -32.92 0.64
CA GLY A 36 2.87 -34.23 0.05
C GLY A 36 4.12 -34.30 -0.81
N GLU A 37 4.27 -35.41 -1.52
CA GLU A 37 5.44 -35.71 -2.34
C GLU A 37 5.12 -35.46 -3.82
N VAL A 38 5.87 -34.56 -4.46
CA VAL A 38 5.79 -34.33 -5.91
C VAL A 38 7.16 -34.61 -6.52
N GLY A 39 7.23 -35.63 -7.38
CA GLY A 39 8.47 -36.01 -8.07
C GLY A 39 9.62 -36.39 -7.11
N GLY A 40 9.32 -37.06 -5.99
CA GLY A 40 10.33 -37.45 -5.00
C GLY A 40 10.75 -36.36 -4.03
N ARG A 41 10.14 -35.16 -4.09
CA ARG A 41 10.39 -34.06 -3.16
C ARG A 41 9.19 -33.84 -2.27
N GLU A 42 9.42 -33.88 -0.96
CA GLU A 42 8.42 -33.58 0.05
C GLU A 42 8.25 -32.07 0.19
N PHE A 43 7.04 -31.58 -0.01
CA PHE A 43 6.68 -30.19 0.20
C PHE A 43 5.98 -30.03 1.55
N ARG A 44 6.32 -28.96 2.27
CA ARG A 44 5.62 -28.61 3.51
C ARG A 44 4.13 -28.38 3.23
N ALA A 45 3.30 -28.94 4.09
CA ALA A 45 1.88 -28.68 4.10
C ALA A 45 1.64 -27.19 4.32
N GLY A 46 0.81 -26.57 3.48
CA GLY A 46 0.46 -25.15 3.57
C GLY A 46 -0.97 -24.90 3.10
N HIS A 47 -1.61 -23.92 3.71
CA HIS A 47 -2.95 -23.46 3.35
C HIS A 47 -3.00 -22.94 1.91
N GLY A 48 -4.16 -23.08 1.27
CA GLY A 48 -4.43 -22.40 0.01
C GLY A 48 -4.57 -20.90 0.25
N ARG A 49 -3.97 -20.10 -0.62
CA ARG A 49 -3.80 -18.65 -0.43
C ARG A 49 -4.28 -17.90 -1.67
N THR A 50 -5.09 -16.88 -1.46
CA THR A 50 -5.42 -15.86 -2.46
C THR A 50 -4.69 -14.59 -2.08
N TYR A 51 -3.99 -14.00 -3.04
CA TYR A 51 -3.18 -12.82 -2.85
C TYR A 51 -3.62 -11.69 -3.76
N PHE A 52 -3.46 -10.47 -3.26
CA PHE A 52 -3.70 -9.22 -3.97
C PHE A 52 -2.41 -8.40 -3.93
N GLY A 53 -2.12 -7.69 -5.02
CA GLY A 53 -0.91 -6.89 -5.13
C GLY A 53 -0.65 -6.50 -6.57
N TYR A 54 0.62 -6.55 -6.98
CA TYR A 54 1.05 -6.03 -8.28
C TYR A 54 1.83 -7.06 -9.11
N ASP A 55 2.36 -6.61 -10.24
CA ASP A 55 3.19 -7.38 -11.18
C ASP A 55 4.56 -7.82 -10.63
N ASN A 56 4.93 -7.38 -9.43
CA ASN A 56 6.09 -7.87 -8.68
C ASN A 56 5.79 -9.16 -7.89
N TRP A 57 4.53 -9.61 -7.85
CA TRP A 57 4.07 -10.82 -7.13
C TRP A 57 4.39 -10.81 -5.63
N LEU A 58 4.54 -9.63 -5.03
CA LEU A 58 4.61 -9.48 -3.58
C LEU A 58 3.20 -9.30 -3.03
N PRO A 59 2.78 -10.10 -2.02
CA PRO A 59 1.50 -9.93 -1.38
C PRO A 59 1.38 -8.57 -0.68
N GLU A 60 0.46 -7.73 -1.12
CA GLU A 60 0.03 -6.53 -0.41
C GLU A 60 -1.16 -6.85 0.51
N GLY A 61 -2.07 -7.71 0.03
CA GLY A 61 -3.18 -8.28 0.80
C GLY A 61 -3.34 -9.77 0.53
N ALA A 62 -4.00 -10.49 1.44
CA ALA A 62 -4.18 -11.93 1.35
C ALA A 62 -5.41 -12.43 2.11
N VAL A 63 -6.00 -13.52 1.61
CA VAL A 63 -6.85 -14.42 2.39
C VAL A 63 -6.41 -15.86 2.20
N ASN A 64 -6.53 -16.70 3.22
CA ASN A 64 -6.30 -18.13 3.07
C ASN A 64 -7.59 -18.95 3.27
N ASP A 65 -7.52 -20.22 2.89
CA ASP A 65 -8.64 -21.15 2.96
C ASP A 65 -9.01 -21.61 4.38
N GLN A 66 -8.41 -21.01 5.41
CA GLN A 66 -8.82 -21.14 6.81
C GLN A 66 -9.66 -19.94 7.29
N GLY A 67 -9.82 -18.92 6.45
CA GLY A 67 -10.49 -17.68 6.82
C GLY A 67 -9.59 -16.74 7.63
N LEU A 68 -8.28 -16.77 7.38
CA LEU A 68 -7.33 -15.75 7.84
C LEU A 68 -7.17 -14.68 6.76
N PHE A 69 -7.30 -13.42 7.15
CA PHE A 69 -7.07 -12.23 6.34
C PHE A 69 -5.80 -11.52 6.79
N PHE A 70 -5.11 -10.92 5.83
CA PHE A 70 -4.00 -10.01 6.02
C PHE A 70 -4.10 -8.88 5.00
N ASP A 71 -3.80 -7.66 5.44
CA ASP A 71 -3.48 -6.55 4.54
C ASP A 71 -2.58 -5.54 5.29
N ALA A 72 -1.92 -4.65 4.57
CA ALA A 72 -0.93 -3.73 5.12
C ALA A 72 -1.15 -2.28 4.68
N VAL A 73 -1.03 -1.34 5.63
CA VAL A 73 -0.94 0.08 5.30
C VAL A 73 0.50 0.55 5.34
N ALA A 74 0.93 1.27 4.30
CA ALA A 74 2.24 1.92 4.27
C ALA A 74 2.35 2.99 5.37
N VAL A 75 3.48 3.03 6.05
CA VAL A 75 3.78 3.92 7.19
C VAL A 75 5.25 4.32 7.15
N ASP A 76 5.64 5.30 7.98
CA ASP A 76 7.03 5.76 8.05
C ASP A 76 7.99 4.63 8.40
N VAL A 77 9.15 4.59 7.74
CA VAL A 77 10.15 3.53 7.93
C VAL A 77 10.70 3.56 9.37
N VAL A 78 10.61 2.44 10.07
CA VAL A 78 11.25 2.23 11.38
C VAL A 78 12.20 1.04 11.33
N ARG A 79 13.19 1.02 12.22
CA ARG A 79 14.06 -0.15 12.37
C ARG A 79 13.57 -1.00 13.52
N MET A 80 13.40 -2.28 13.25
CA MET A 80 13.15 -3.28 14.27
C MET A 80 14.48 -3.79 14.79
N ALA A 81 14.67 -3.83 16.11
CA ALA A 81 15.84 -4.45 16.69
C ALA A 81 15.74 -5.98 16.53
N GLU A 82 16.85 -6.61 16.17
CA GLU A 82 16.94 -8.07 16.17
C GLU A 82 16.60 -8.63 17.55
N GLN A 83 15.83 -9.72 17.56
CA GLN A 83 15.37 -10.37 18.78
C GLN A 83 16.40 -11.41 19.21
N ALA A 84 17.16 -11.10 20.27
CA ALA A 84 18.22 -11.95 20.77
C ALA A 84 17.73 -13.38 21.10
N GLY A 85 18.50 -14.39 20.68
CA GLY A 85 18.24 -15.79 20.99
C GLY A 85 17.20 -16.48 20.11
N LYS A 86 16.68 -15.81 19.07
CA LYS A 86 15.75 -16.41 18.09
C LYS A 86 16.41 -16.60 16.74
N PRO A 87 16.05 -17.65 15.98
CA PRO A 87 16.51 -17.80 14.60
C PRO A 87 16.01 -16.63 13.75
N LEU A 88 16.87 -16.12 12.88
CA LEU A 88 16.50 -15.12 11.88
C LEU A 88 15.49 -15.73 10.91
N PHE A 89 14.40 -15.01 10.64
CA PHE A 89 13.43 -15.41 9.62
C PHE A 89 13.98 -15.11 8.23
N GLU A 90 13.99 -16.13 7.37
CA GLU A 90 14.35 -16.01 5.96
C GLU A 90 13.12 -16.26 5.08
N GLY A 91 12.97 -15.45 4.04
CA GLY A 91 11.89 -15.59 3.05
C GLY A 91 10.84 -14.48 3.15
N ASN A 92 9.70 -14.70 2.48
CA ASN A 92 8.58 -13.77 2.50
C ASN A 92 7.72 -14.05 3.74
N LEU A 93 7.66 -13.08 4.65
CA LEU A 93 6.93 -13.22 5.91
C LEU A 93 5.44 -13.45 5.71
N VAL A 94 4.82 -12.66 4.82
CA VAL A 94 3.39 -12.75 4.53
C VAL A 94 3.05 -14.11 3.94
N ASP A 95 3.82 -14.59 2.98
CA ASP A 95 3.61 -15.92 2.40
C ASP A 95 3.72 -17.01 3.47
N ALA A 96 4.75 -16.95 4.31
CA ALA A 96 4.98 -17.97 5.33
C ALA A 96 3.86 -18.06 6.36
N PHE A 97 3.42 -16.94 6.95
CA PHE A 97 2.33 -17.03 7.93
C PHE A 97 0.99 -17.31 7.25
N MET A 98 0.71 -16.81 6.04
CA MET A 98 -0.53 -17.15 5.33
C MET A 98 -0.59 -18.63 4.93
N ALA A 99 0.57 -19.27 4.73
CA ALA A 99 0.67 -20.70 4.49
C ALA A 99 0.55 -21.56 5.76
N GLU A 100 1.06 -21.08 6.90
CA GLU A 100 1.14 -21.87 8.15
C GLU A 100 0.03 -21.60 9.17
N CYS A 101 -0.61 -20.42 9.13
CA CYS A 101 -1.52 -19.95 10.18
C CYS A 101 -2.99 -20.07 9.75
N ALA A 102 -3.86 -20.47 10.69
CA ALA A 102 -5.31 -20.54 10.49
C ALA A 102 -6.07 -19.41 11.21
N SER A 103 -5.41 -18.72 12.15
CA SER A 103 -6.03 -17.70 13.00
C SER A 103 -5.05 -16.57 13.33
N VAL A 104 -5.57 -15.44 13.81
CA VAL A 104 -4.75 -14.31 14.29
C VAL A 104 -3.82 -14.74 15.42
N ARG A 105 -4.29 -15.64 16.30
CA ARG A 105 -3.45 -16.20 17.37
C ARG A 105 -2.30 -17.03 16.83
N ASP A 106 -2.47 -17.70 15.70
CA ASP A 106 -1.39 -18.46 15.06
C ASP A 106 -0.35 -17.49 14.51
N VAL A 107 -0.78 -16.39 13.88
CA VAL A 107 0.12 -15.33 13.39
C VAL A 107 0.94 -14.74 14.53
N GLU A 108 0.30 -14.38 15.65
CA GLU A 108 1.03 -13.88 16.81
C GLU A 108 2.08 -14.88 17.31
N ARG A 109 1.72 -16.17 17.41
CA ARG A 109 2.68 -17.22 17.79
C ARG A 109 3.79 -17.37 16.77
N PHE A 110 3.46 -17.36 15.47
CA PHE A 110 4.42 -17.43 14.38
C PHE A 110 5.49 -16.35 14.53
N LEU A 111 5.06 -15.10 14.70
CA LEU A 111 5.94 -13.94 14.80
C LEU A 111 6.87 -14.00 16.03
N THR A 112 6.41 -14.61 17.13
CA THR A 112 7.26 -14.77 18.32
C THR A 112 8.37 -15.82 18.16
N ARG A 113 8.30 -16.72 17.17
CA ARG A 113 9.31 -17.78 16.96
C ARG A 113 10.62 -17.25 16.37
N TYR A 114 10.59 -16.13 15.67
CA TYR A 114 11.71 -15.65 14.87
C TYR A 114 12.21 -14.27 15.30
N SER A 115 13.46 -13.99 14.91
CA SER A 115 14.01 -12.63 14.78
C SER A 115 13.83 -12.17 13.33
N PHE A 116 13.85 -10.86 13.09
CA PHE A 116 13.66 -10.26 11.77
C PHE A 116 14.78 -9.26 11.51
N HIS A 117 15.16 -9.11 10.24
CA HIS A 117 16.17 -8.15 9.83
C HIS A 117 15.76 -6.71 10.19
N ASP A 118 16.75 -5.88 10.53
CA ASP A 118 16.59 -4.47 10.86
C ASP A 118 16.36 -3.55 9.64
N GLY A 119 16.13 -4.14 8.46
CA GLY A 119 16.26 -3.56 7.11
C GLY A 119 15.30 -2.43 6.74
N GLY A 120 14.61 -1.84 7.71
CA GLY A 120 13.64 -0.77 7.51
C GLY A 120 12.26 -1.33 7.21
N TRP A 121 11.40 -1.28 8.22
CA TRP A 121 10.02 -1.74 8.17
C TRP A 121 9.08 -0.56 7.93
N ASN A 122 8.17 -0.67 6.97
CA ASN A 122 7.31 0.42 6.53
C ASN A 122 5.83 0.02 6.35
N GLY A 123 5.39 -1.05 7.01
CA GLY A 123 3.99 -1.50 6.99
C GLY A 123 3.41 -1.70 8.39
N ALA A 124 2.18 -1.28 8.63
CA ALA A 124 1.38 -1.75 9.76
C ALA A 124 0.39 -2.79 9.24
N TYR A 125 0.41 -3.98 9.84
CA TYR A 125 -0.34 -5.14 9.32
C TYR A 125 -1.66 -5.27 10.07
N LEU A 126 -2.79 -5.28 9.35
CA LEU A 126 -4.06 -5.68 9.92
C LEU A 126 -4.32 -7.14 9.56
N VAL A 127 -4.43 -7.99 10.57
CA VAL A 127 -4.86 -9.39 10.43
C VAL A 127 -6.21 -9.60 11.10
N GLY A 128 -7.05 -10.43 10.50
CA GLY A 128 -8.35 -10.79 11.04
C GLY A 128 -8.68 -12.24 10.69
N ASP A 129 -9.46 -12.93 11.51
CA ASP A 129 -9.87 -14.30 11.21
C ASP A 129 -11.38 -14.51 11.28
N ARG A 130 -11.82 -15.65 10.74
CA ARG A 130 -13.23 -16.08 10.74
C ARG A 130 -13.82 -16.32 12.14
N HIS A 131 -13.00 -16.33 13.19
CA HIS A 131 -13.43 -16.57 14.57
C HIS A 131 -13.71 -15.27 15.33
N GLY A 132 -13.50 -14.11 14.70
CA GLY A 132 -13.78 -12.81 15.30
C GLY A 132 -12.56 -12.12 15.90
N ASP A 133 -11.38 -12.76 15.88
CA ASP A 133 -10.15 -12.15 16.36
C ASP A 133 -9.55 -11.26 15.25
N SER A 134 -9.08 -10.07 15.60
CA SER A 134 -8.27 -9.22 14.72
C SER A 134 -7.22 -8.45 15.51
N ALA A 135 -6.11 -8.13 14.86
CA ALA A 135 -5.04 -7.34 15.44
C ALA A 135 -4.36 -6.46 14.38
N VAL A 136 -3.93 -5.28 14.82
CA VAL A 136 -2.90 -4.50 14.11
C VAL A 136 -1.53 -4.89 14.69
N ILE A 137 -0.59 -5.24 13.84
CA ILE A 137 0.75 -5.72 14.18
C ILE A 137 1.77 -4.72 13.63
N GLU A 138 2.62 -4.22 14.52
CA GLU A 138 3.62 -3.19 14.22
C GLU A 138 5.00 -3.58 14.78
N PRO A 139 6.11 -3.17 14.14
CA PRO A 139 7.47 -3.62 14.42
C PRO A 139 8.11 -2.90 15.63
N PHE A 140 7.34 -2.59 16.68
CA PHE A 140 7.83 -1.94 17.89
C PHE A 140 8.13 -2.94 19.01
N GLY A 141 9.33 -2.88 19.58
CA GLY A 141 9.78 -3.81 20.61
C GLY A 141 10.00 -5.22 20.05
N ALA A 142 9.32 -6.22 20.64
CA ALA A 142 9.27 -7.56 20.07
C ALA A 142 8.24 -7.66 18.96
N TRP A 143 7.02 -7.18 19.22
CA TRP A 143 5.93 -6.89 18.29
C TRP A 143 4.89 -6.08 19.09
N ALA A 144 4.43 -4.95 18.58
CA ALA A 144 3.27 -4.28 19.14
C ALA A 144 2.02 -4.90 18.50
N VAL A 145 1.23 -5.61 19.31
CA VAL A 145 0.01 -6.30 18.87
C VAL A 145 -1.20 -5.61 19.49
N LEU A 146 -1.89 -4.80 18.69
CA LEU A 146 -3.11 -4.12 19.09
C LEU A 146 -4.30 -4.98 18.71
N ARG A 147 -4.79 -5.80 19.63
CA ARG A 147 -6.02 -6.56 19.40
C ARG A 147 -7.24 -5.65 19.37
N ARG A 148 -8.20 -5.97 18.49
CA ARG A 148 -9.49 -5.28 18.41
C ARG A 148 -10.17 -5.21 19.76
N ARG A 149 -10.78 -4.05 20.01
CA ARG A 149 -11.70 -3.83 21.12
C ARG A 149 -13.05 -3.44 20.51
N GLY A 150 -14.14 -4.07 20.97
CA GLY A 150 -15.46 -3.83 20.39
C GLY A 150 -15.70 -4.61 19.10
N ARG A 151 -16.50 -4.03 18.20
CA ARG A 151 -17.09 -4.72 17.04
C ARG A 151 -16.31 -4.57 15.74
N PHE A 152 -15.37 -3.63 15.64
CA PHE A 152 -14.55 -3.43 14.44
C PHE A 152 -13.15 -2.90 14.79
N GLN A 153 -12.24 -2.95 13.83
CA GLN A 153 -10.88 -2.43 13.91
C GLN A 153 -10.47 -1.80 12.58
N ILE A 154 -9.81 -0.65 12.61
CA ILE A 154 -9.41 0.11 11.42
C ILE A 154 -7.90 0.37 11.47
N ALA A 155 -7.25 0.30 10.32
CA ALA A 155 -5.88 0.74 10.11
C ALA A 155 -5.81 1.67 8.89
N THR A 156 -5.13 2.80 9.05
CA THR A 156 -4.72 3.70 7.94
C THR A 156 -3.25 4.05 8.12
N ASN A 157 -2.66 4.84 7.20
CA ASN A 157 -1.22 5.10 7.06
C ASN A 157 -0.54 5.89 8.20
N PHE A 158 -0.71 5.47 9.44
CA PHE A 158 0.02 5.91 10.61
C PHE A 158 0.20 4.74 11.58
N TRP A 159 1.23 4.83 12.43
CA TRP A 159 1.48 3.86 13.48
C TRP A 159 0.38 3.91 14.55
N GLN A 160 -0.51 2.92 14.55
CA GLN A 160 -1.64 2.79 15.47
C GLN A 160 -1.19 2.66 16.92
N SER A 161 -0.04 2.03 17.20
CA SER A 161 0.51 1.92 18.56
C SER A 161 1.18 3.19 19.07
N GLN A 162 1.62 4.07 18.17
CA GLN A 162 2.36 5.29 18.52
C GLN A 162 1.48 6.55 18.45
N THR A 163 0.28 6.45 17.89
CA THR A 163 -0.63 7.59 17.69
C THR A 163 -1.76 7.54 18.70
N LYS A 164 -1.85 8.57 19.55
CA LYS A 164 -2.96 8.67 20.51
C LYS A 164 -4.27 8.99 19.78
N PRO A 165 -5.44 8.62 20.34
CA PRO A 165 -6.73 8.90 19.71
C PRO A 165 -6.92 10.34 19.25
N GLU A 166 -6.53 11.32 20.08
CA GLU A 166 -6.62 12.75 19.80
C GLU A 166 -5.65 13.26 18.73
N GLU A 167 -4.61 12.50 18.41
CA GLU A 167 -3.58 12.83 17.40
C GLU A 167 -3.94 12.23 16.02
N ARG A 168 -5.01 11.43 15.92
CA ARG A 168 -5.47 10.84 14.66
C ARG A 168 -6.11 11.92 13.79
N VAL A 169 -5.42 12.32 12.73
CA VAL A 169 -5.89 13.36 11.79
C VAL A 169 -6.39 12.80 10.45
N CYS A 170 -6.33 11.49 10.24
CA CYS A 170 -6.76 10.86 9.00
C CYS A 170 -8.29 10.92 8.85
N GLY A 171 -8.81 11.78 7.97
CA GLY A 171 -10.25 11.92 7.76
C GLY A 171 -10.94 10.61 7.33
N ARG A 172 -10.23 9.75 6.57
CA ARG A 172 -10.74 8.44 6.15
C ARG A 172 -10.87 7.45 7.31
N TYR A 173 -9.97 7.52 8.29
CA TYR A 173 -10.09 6.75 9.53
C TYR A 173 -11.38 7.14 10.25
N HIS A 174 -11.62 8.45 10.41
CA HIS A 174 -12.79 8.96 11.13
C HIS A 174 -14.11 8.64 10.41
N ILE A 175 -14.16 8.77 9.08
CA ILE A 175 -15.34 8.40 8.29
C ILE A 175 -15.64 6.90 8.45
N ALA A 176 -14.63 6.04 8.35
CA ALA A 176 -14.81 4.60 8.56
C ALA A 176 -15.26 4.28 10.00
N GLU A 177 -14.68 4.94 11.00
CA GLU A 177 -15.03 4.77 12.42
C GLU A 177 -16.48 5.19 12.70
N GLU A 178 -16.92 6.32 12.14
CA GLU A 178 -18.29 6.80 12.26
C GLU A 178 -19.29 5.83 11.61
N MET A 179 -19.05 5.43 10.36
CA MET A 179 -19.96 4.55 9.63
C MET A 179 -20.05 3.15 10.25
N LEU A 180 -18.92 2.56 10.67
CA LEU A 180 -18.90 1.26 11.32
C LEU A 180 -19.43 1.32 12.76
N GLY A 181 -19.19 2.43 13.47
CA GLY A 181 -19.68 2.65 14.83
C GLY A 181 -21.18 2.89 14.93
N ALA A 182 -21.79 3.47 13.89
CA ALA A 182 -23.23 3.68 13.79
C ALA A 182 -24.01 2.44 13.34
N ALA A 183 -23.34 1.36 12.92
CA ALA A 183 -23.99 0.19 12.36
C ALA A 183 -24.53 -0.78 13.42
N ASP A 184 -25.79 -1.21 13.23
CA ASP A 184 -26.41 -2.24 14.07
C ASP A 184 -25.86 -3.64 13.75
N SER A 185 -25.55 -3.91 12.49
CA SER A 185 -24.98 -5.18 11.98
C SER A 185 -24.03 -4.91 10.83
N PHE A 186 -23.10 -5.83 10.57
CA PHE A 186 -22.20 -5.71 9.43
C PHE A 186 -22.72 -6.49 8.22
N SER A 187 -22.53 -5.92 7.03
CA SER A 187 -22.85 -6.57 5.76
C SER A 187 -21.87 -6.15 4.68
N VAL A 188 -21.86 -6.89 3.56
CA VAL A 188 -21.06 -6.56 2.39
C VAL A 188 -21.46 -5.18 1.83
N GLU A 189 -22.74 -4.83 1.86
CA GLU A 189 -23.26 -3.54 1.40
C GLU A 189 -22.77 -2.38 2.27
N LEU A 190 -22.73 -2.56 3.59
CA LEU A 190 -22.14 -1.58 4.50
C LEU A 190 -20.64 -1.43 4.21
N PHE A 191 -19.91 -2.53 4.10
CA PHE A 191 -18.47 -2.50 3.78
C PHE A 191 -18.19 -1.81 2.46
N ARG A 192 -18.99 -2.08 1.41
CA ARG A 192 -18.92 -1.37 0.13
C ARG A 192 -19.15 0.13 0.29
N SER A 193 -20.13 0.51 1.11
CA SER A 193 -20.44 1.91 1.38
C SER A 193 -19.29 2.62 2.12
N VAL A 194 -18.68 1.94 3.10
CA VAL A 194 -17.50 2.46 3.81
C VAL A 194 -16.33 2.63 2.84
N LEU A 195 -16.00 1.60 2.06
CA LEU A 195 -14.93 1.66 1.05
C LEU A 195 -15.16 2.79 0.05
N SER A 196 -16.39 2.96 -0.41
CA SER A 196 -16.79 4.07 -1.29
C SER A 196 -16.65 5.43 -0.60
N ALA A 197 -16.94 5.56 0.69
CA ALA A 197 -16.76 6.83 1.40
C ALA A 197 -15.27 7.17 1.66
N VAL A 198 -14.39 6.16 1.70
CA VAL A 198 -12.98 6.32 2.08
C VAL A 198 -11.99 6.00 0.96
N HIS A 199 -12.44 6.00 -0.30
CA HIS A 199 -11.52 5.88 -1.45
C HIS A 199 -10.73 7.18 -1.67
N GLN A 200 -9.70 7.10 -2.50
CA GLN A 200 -8.80 8.20 -2.85
C GLN A 200 -8.72 8.35 -4.37
N GLU A 201 -8.88 9.57 -4.87
CA GLU A 201 -8.74 9.89 -6.30
C GLU A 201 -7.55 10.82 -6.59
N ARG A 202 -6.79 11.22 -5.57
CA ARG A 202 -5.67 12.17 -5.69
C ARG A 202 -4.34 11.55 -5.32
N PHE A 203 -3.27 11.98 -6.00
CA PHE A 203 -1.88 11.53 -5.80
C PHE A 203 -1.68 10.02 -6.09
N THR A 204 -2.13 9.15 -5.19
CA THR A 204 -2.25 7.70 -5.36
C THR A 204 -3.74 7.38 -5.43
N GLN A 205 -4.23 6.69 -6.45
CA GLN A 205 -5.66 6.40 -6.54
C GLN A 205 -5.98 5.04 -5.91
N THR A 206 -7.21 4.86 -5.42
CA THR A 206 -7.72 3.54 -5.06
C THR A 206 -7.83 2.70 -6.34
N LEU A 207 -6.93 1.74 -6.50
CA LEU A 207 -6.79 0.92 -7.71
C LEU A 207 -7.66 -0.32 -7.67
N TYR A 208 -7.81 -0.91 -6.50
CA TYR A 208 -8.83 -1.91 -6.24
C TYR A 208 -9.34 -1.77 -4.81
N SER A 209 -10.52 -2.32 -4.58
CA SER A 209 -11.07 -2.52 -3.26
C SER A 209 -11.54 -3.95 -3.13
N ASN A 210 -11.31 -4.57 -1.97
CA ASN A 210 -11.83 -5.91 -1.70
C ASN A 210 -12.63 -5.93 -0.39
N ILE A 211 -13.63 -6.80 -0.35
CA ILE A 211 -14.34 -7.20 0.86
C ILE A 211 -14.20 -8.72 0.94
N CYS A 212 -13.59 -9.20 2.01
CA CYS A 212 -13.40 -10.61 2.25
C CYS A 212 -14.38 -11.08 3.33
N ASP A 213 -15.30 -11.97 2.95
CA ASP A 213 -16.11 -12.72 3.89
C ASP A 213 -15.36 -13.98 4.31
N LEU A 214 -14.79 -13.93 5.53
CA LEU A 214 -13.89 -14.95 6.03
C LEU A 214 -14.64 -16.22 6.47
N CYS A 215 -15.95 -16.12 6.68
CA CYS A 215 -16.78 -17.26 7.04
C CYS A 215 -17.13 -18.12 5.82
N THR A 216 -17.39 -17.47 4.68
CA THR A 216 -17.81 -18.13 3.43
C THR A 216 -16.65 -18.35 2.45
N GLY A 217 -15.55 -17.59 2.57
CA GLY A 217 -14.44 -17.64 1.61
C GLY A 217 -14.73 -16.89 0.31
N LEU A 218 -15.68 -15.96 0.34
CA LEU A 218 -16.01 -15.08 -0.79
C LEU A 218 -15.21 -13.78 -0.72
N VAL A 219 -14.72 -13.33 -1.86
CA VAL A 219 -14.09 -12.02 -2.04
C VAL A 219 -14.90 -11.20 -3.03
N TYR A 220 -15.40 -10.06 -2.60
CA TYR A 220 -16.06 -9.06 -3.44
C TYR A 220 -15.03 -8.04 -3.86
N LEU A 221 -14.75 -7.97 -5.15
CA LEU A 221 -13.69 -7.16 -5.73
C LEU A 221 -14.30 -6.02 -6.55
N TYR A 222 -13.68 -4.85 -6.43
CA TYR A 222 -14.01 -3.63 -7.15
C TYR A 222 -12.73 -3.08 -7.77
N ASN A 223 -12.84 -2.45 -8.93
CA ASN A 223 -11.69 -1.92 -9.67
C ASN A 223 -11.79 -0.40 -9.81
N PHE A 224 -10.70 0.29 -9.50
CA PHE A 224 -10.49 1.72 -9.73
C PHE A 224 -11.62 2.59 -9.18
N HIS A 225 -11.86 2.51 -7.86
CA HIS A 225 -12.90 3.22 -7.11
C HIS A 225 -14.32 3.17 -7.73
N ASN A 226 -14.58 2.21 -8.63
CA ASN A 226 -15.90 1.92 -9.16
C ASN A 226 -16.56 0.86 -8.27
N PHE A 227 -17.52 1.30 -7.46
CA PHE A 227 -18.28 0.45 -6.55
C PHE A 227 -19.62 -0.04 -7.14
N GLU A 228 -19.86 0.17 -8.43
CA GLU A 228 -21.07 -0.30 -9.14
C GLU A 228 -20.85 -1.68 -9.77
N ASP A 229 -19.67 -1.92 -10.33
CA ASP A 229 -19.30 -3.22 -10.90
C ASP A 229 -18.55 -4.07 -9.86
N VAL A 230 -19.13 -5.21 -9.49
CA VAL A 230 -18.53 -6.16 -8.54
C VAL A 230 -18.20 -7.49 -9.23
N VAL A 231 -17.02 -8.01 -8.94
CA VAL A 231 -16.65 -9.40 -9.23
C VAL A 231 -16.58 -10.16 -7.93
N VAL A 232 -17.30 -11.27 -7.83
CA VAL A 232 -17.27 -12.14 -6.65
C VAL A 232 -16.42 -13.37 -6.97
N LEU A 233 -15.33 -13.53 -6.23
CA LEU A 233 -14.43 -14.67 -6.31
C LEU A 233 -14.75 -15.63 -5.16
N ASP A 234 -14.91 -16.92 -5.47
CA ASP A 234 -14.92 -17.97 -4.46
C ASP A 234 -13.49 -18.51 -4.34
N THR A 235 -12.83 -18.19 -3.22
CA THR A 235 -11.44 -18.60 -2.98
C THR A 235 -11.27 -20.11 -3.06
N THR A 236 -12.23 -20.90 -2.59
CA THR A 236 -12.15 -22.37 -2.65
C THR A 236 -12.20 -22.85 -4.10
N ALA A 237 -13.12 -22.30 -4.89
CA ALA A 237 -13.25 -22.65 -6.31
C ALA A 237 -12.02 -22.23 -7.13
N GLU A 238 -11.47 -21.04 -6.88
CA GLU A 238 -10.26 -20.58 -7.57
C GLU A 238 -9.03 -21.44 -7.22
N LEU A 239 -8.86 -21.79 -5.95
CA LEU A 239 -7.74 -22.65 -5.51
C LEU A 239 -7.79 -24.05 -6.15
N GLN A 240 -8.97 -24.58 -6.48
CA GLN A 240 -9.12 -25.87 -7.18
C GLN A 240 -8.63 -25.83 -8.63
N LYS A 241 -8.51 -24.65 -9.24
CA LYS A 241 -7.97 -24.49 -10.61
C LYS A 241 -6.44 -24.63 -10.65
N GLY A 242 -5.80 -24.78 -9.49
CA GLY A 242 -4.35 -24.83 -9.37
C GLY A 242 -3.72 -23.44 -9.29
N ALA A 243 -2.39 -23.39 -9.30
CA ALA A 243 -1.66 -22.14 -9.19
C ALA A 243 -1.86 -21.28 -10.45
N HIS A 244 -2.38 -20.07 -10.29
CA HIS A 244 -2.60 -19.15 -11.41
C HIS A 244 -2.72 -17.69 -10.92
N GLY A 245 -2.58 -16.74 -11.84
CA GLY A 245 -2.74 -15.32 -11.57
C GLY A 245 -3.57 -14.65 -12.66
N ILE A 246 -4.26 -13.57 -12.27
CA ILE A 246 -5.17 -12.82 -13.13
C ILE A 246 -4.80 -11.33 -13.03
N ASP A 247 -4.81 -10.66 -14.17
CA ASP A 247 -4.75 -9.20 -14.22
C ASP A 247 -6.08 -8.67 -13.67
N LEU A 248 -6.05 -8.08 -12.48
CA LEU A 248 -7.27 -7.68 -11.78
C LEU A 248 -8.20 -6.82 -12.65
N PRO A 249 -7.73 -5.82 -13.41
CA PRO A 249 -8.60 -5.00 -14.26
C PRO A 249 -9.29 -5.78 -15.37
N SER A 250 -8.74 -6.93 -15.79
CA SER A 250 -9.33 -7.77 -16.85
C SER A 250 -10.62 -8.48 -16.43
N LEU A 251 -10.90 -8.52 -15.11
CA LEU A 251 -12.14 -9.08 -14.57
C LEU A 251 -13.33 -8.14 -14.75
N PHE A 252 -13.10 -6.86 -15.08
CA PHE A 252 -14.12 -5.81 -15.09
C PHE A 252 -14.39 -5.28 -16.50
N PRO A 253 -15.54 -4.60 -16.70
CA PRO A 253 -15.74 -3.79 -17.89
C PRO A 253 -14.62 -2.76 -18.08
N ARG A 254 -14.30 -2.45 -19.33
CA ARG A 254 -13.30 -1.44 -19.66
C ARG A 254 -13.69 -0.08 -19.09
N SER A 255 -12.74 0.58 -18.42
CA SER A 255 -12.89 1.92 -17.88
C SER A 255 -11.87 2.85 -18.52
N PHE A 256 -12.35 3.89 -19.20
CA PHE A 256 -11.47 4.89 -19.82
C PHE A 256 -10.58 5.58 -18.79
N ALA A 257 -11.13 5.90 -17.60
CA ALA A 257 -10.38 6.55 -16.54
C ALA A 257 -9.24 5.66 -16.01
N ALA A 258 -9.54 4.36 -15.77
CA ALA A 258 -8.54 3.40 -15.31
C ALA A 258 -7.45 3.16 -16.37
N GLU A 259 -7.83 3.00 -17.63
CA GLU A 259 -6.90 2.82 -18.75
C GLU A 259 -6.00 4.05 -18.95
N GLN A 260 -6.57 5.26 -18.89
CA GLN A 260 -5.81 6.50 -19.00
C GLN A 260 -4.84 6.66 -17.83
N TYR A 261 -5.28 6.34 -16.61
CA TYR A 261 -4.40 6.35 -15.44
C TYR A 261 -3.23 5.37 -15.61
N ALA A 262 -3.51 4.16 -16.10
CA ALA A 262 -2.47 3.15 -16.33
C ALA A 262 -1.43 3.61 -17.36
N VAL A 263 -1.87 4.23 -18.47
CA VAL A 263 -0.97 4.82 -19.46
C VAL A 263 -0.10 5.92 -18.84
N GLN A 264 -0.72 6.84 -18.07
CA GLN A 264 0.00 7.93 -17.42
C GLN A 264 1.07 7.41 -16.45
N MET A 265 0.74 6.44 -15.61
CA MET A 265 1.68 5.86 -14.65
C MET A 265 2.83 5.12 -15.33
N ALA A 266 2.57 4.45 -16.46
CA ALA A 266 3.62 3.80 -17.25
C ALA A 266 4.60 4.82 -17.87
N GLU A 267 4.09 5.95 -18.39
CA GLU A 267 4.95 7.04 -18.85
C GLU A 267 5.79 7.63 -17.71
N ASP A 268 5.16 7.87 -16.55
CA ASP A 268 5.83 8.49 -15.41
C ASP A 268 6.88 7.57 -14.78
N GLU A 269 6.66 6.26 -14.79
CA GLU A 269 7.64 5.25 -14.40
C GLU A 269 8.85 5.26 -15.35
N ALA A 270 8.63 5.26 -16.67
CA ALA A 270 9.70 5.31 -17.67
C ALA A 270 10.56 6.57 -17.51
N ILE A 271 9.91 7.71 -17.28
CA ILE A 271 10.59 8.98 -17.03
C ILE A 271 11.36 8.92 -15.69
N THR A 272 10.75 8.39 -14.63
CA THR A 272 11.39 8.24 -13.31
C THR A 272 12.64 7.35 -13.39
N GLN A 273 12.61 6.30 -14.19
CA GLN A 273 13.76 5.44 -14.43
C GLN A 273 14.91 6.19 -15.12
N GLN A 274 14.59 7.03 -16.12
CA GLN A 274 15.58 7.90 -16.77
C GLN A 274 16.22 8.87 -15.76
N ILE A 275 15.43 9.48 -14.86
CA ILE A 275 15.95 10.34 -13.77
C ILE A 275 16.96 9.58 -12.92
N ARG A 276 16.60 8.39 -12.46
CA ARG A 276 17.46 7.60 -11.56
C ARG A 276 18.81 7.29 -12.21
N LEU A 277 18.79 6.89 -13.48
CA LEU A 277 20.02 6.60 -14.23
C LEU A 277 20.91 7.85 -14.37
N ALA A 278 20.32 9.01 -14.63
CA ALA A 278 21.05 10.28 -14.71
C ALA A 278 21.60 10.73 -13.34
N ALA A 279 20.84 10.56 -12.26
CA ALA A 279 21.20 11.01 -10.92
C ALA A 279 22.38 10.21 -10.31
N VAL A 280 22.54 8.93 -10.64
CA VAL A 280 23.66 8.09 -10.17
C VAL A 280 25.02 8.56 -10.74
N GLY A 281 25.01 9.26 -11.89
CA GLY A 281 26.22 9.74 -12.57
C GLY A 281 26.49 11.25 -12.51
N GLY A 282 25.56 12.07 -11.98
CA GLY A 282 25.63 13.54 -12.07
C GLY A 282 26.45 14.24 -10.99
N ALA A 283 27.17 15.30 -11.37
CA ALA A 283 27.73 16.29 -10.43
C ALA A 283 26.59 17.09 -9.77
N SER A 284 26.78 17.57 -8.54
CA SER A 284 25.81 18.42 -7.84
C SER A 284 25.51 19.71 -8.63
N ALA A 285 24.23 20.09 -8.72
CA ALA A 285 23.82 21.36 -9.31
C ALA A 285 24.58 22.53 -8.66
N SER A 286 25.22 23.36 -9.48
CA SER A 286 25.92 24.55 -9.01
C SER A 286 24.92 25.70 -8.80
N ALA A 287 25.27 26.66 -7.95
CA ALA A 287 24.47 27.87 -7.73
C ALA A 287 24.28 28.72 -9.01
N ALA A 288 25.06 28.48 -10.07
CA ALA A 288 24.99 29.21 -11.34
C ALA A 288 23.84 28.73 -12.27
N ASP A 289 23.15 27.64 -11.93
CA ASP A 289 22.16 26.98 -12.80
C ASP A 289 20.71 27.04 -12.28
N VAL A 290 20.44 27.77 -11.19
CA VAL A 290 19.11 27.79 -10.53
C VAL A 290 17.97 28.19 -11.49
N ALA A 291 18.21 29.11 -12.43
CA ALA A 291 17.22 29.53 -13.43
C ALA A 291 16.74 28.38 -14.35
N ALA A 292 17.55 27.33 -14.53
CA ALA A 292 17.16 26.18 -15.33
C ALA A 292 15.98 25.41 -14.70
N TYR A 293 15.82 25.48 -13.38
CA TYR A 293 14.80 24.76 -12.62
C TYR A 293 13.53 25.59 -12.38
N GLU A 294 13.54 26.89 -12.69
CA GLU A 294 12.34 27.72 -12.58
C GLU A 294 11.25 27.26 -13.54
N GLY A 295 9.99 27.31 -13.12
CA GLY A 295 8.86 26.96 -13.97
C GLY A 295 7.63 26.57 -13.17
N ARG A 296 6.52 26.43 -13.89
CA ARG A 296 5.33 25.74 -13.38
C ARG A 296 5.38 24.30 -13.82
N TYR A 297 5.18 23.41 -12.88
CA TYR A 297 5.20 21.97 -13.04
C TYR A 297 3.82 21.45 -12.68
N GLY A 298 3.15 20.86 -13.67
CA GLY A 298 1.83 20.26 -13.55
C GLY A 298 1.90 18.76 -13.79
N GLY A 299 1.11 17.98 -13.06
CA GLY A 299 1.11 16.53 -13.22
C GLY A 299 -0.11 15.86 -12.60
N SER A 300 -0.48 14.70 -13.14
CA SER A 300 -1.68 13.99 -12.75
C SER A 300 -1.43 12.97 -11.63
N PRO A 301 -2.38 12.79 -10.68
CA PRO A 301 -3.56 13.62 -10.43
C PRO A 301 -3.30 14.59 -9.27
N GLY A 302 -3.26 15.90 -9.56
CA GLY A 302 -3.40 16.96 -8.57
C GLY A 302 -2.11 17.68 -8.15
N ILE A 303 -1.04 17.57 -8.93
CA ILE A 303 0.19 18.34 -8.67
C ILE A 303 0.19 19.61 -9.50
N ASP A 304 0.15 20.72 -8.78
CA ASP A 304 0.50 22.04 -9.29
C ASP A 304 1.63 22.56 -8.39
N LEU A 305 2.79 22.80 -9.00
CA LEU A 305 4.03 23.17 -8.33
C LEU A 305 4.68 24.29 -9.12
N THR A 306 4.88 25.44 -8.48
CA THR A 306 5.69 26.52 -9.02
C THR A 306 7.06 26.50 -8.36
N VAL A 307 8.12 26.63 -9.16
CA VAL A 307 9.50 26.77 -8.69
C VAL A 307 10.06 28.09 -9.20
N GLU A 308 10.62 28.89 -8.30
CA GLU A 308 11.14 30.23 -8.58
C GLU A 308 12.53 30.41 -7.95
N ALA A 309 13.42 31.14 -8.63
CA ALA A 309 14.71 31.52 -8.10
C ALA A 309 14.59 32.89 -7.40
N ARG A 310 14.97 32.95 -6.13
CA ARG A 310 15.02 34.18 -5.32
C ARG A 310 16.38 34.22 -4.63
N ASP A 311 17.14 35.29 -4.82
CA ASP A 311 18.47 35.49 -4.23
C ASP A 311 19.45 34.32 -4.46
N GLY A 312 19.42 33.72 -5.66
CA GLY A 312 20.27 32.59 -6.02
C GLY A 312 19.86 31.25 -5.40
N ARG A 313 18.67 31.17 -4.80
CA ARG A 313 18.09 29.97 -4.18
C ARG A 313 16.77 29.62 -4.85
N LEU A 314 16.44 28.35 -4.86
CA LEU A 314 15.15 27.89 -5.37
C LEU A 314 14.11 27.86 -4.25
N HIS A 315 12.91 28.31 -4.58
CA HIS A 315 11.74 28.21 -3.73
C HIS A 315 10.64 27.50 -4.49
N TYR A 316 9.89 26.65 -3.81
CA TYR A 316 8.73 26.00 -4.37
C TYR A 316 7.45 26.49 -3.69
N GLY A 317 6.33 26.45 -4.41
CA GLY A 317 4.99 26.64 -3.87
C GLY A 317 4.00 25.75 -4.60
N GLY A 318 3.10 25.09 -3.87
CA GLY A 318 2.18 24.10 -4.44
C GLY A 318 2.11 22.85 -3.58
N ILE A 319 1.40 21.80 -4.03
CA ILE A 319 1.32 20.49 -3.32
C ILE A 319 1.00 20.57 -1.81
N GLY A 320 0.29 21.61 -1.38
CA GLY A 320 -0.10 21.84 0.01
C GLY A 320 0.93 22.57 0.89
N SER A 321 2.07 23.02 0.35
CA SER A 321 3.08 23.79 1.09
C SER A 321 3.90 24.75 0.22
N GLU A 322 4.81 25.49 0.84
CA GLU A 322 5.82 26.30 0.15
C GLU A 322 7.12 26.31 0.97
N GLY A 323 8.25 26.56 0.33
CA GLY A 323 9.53 26.62 1.04
C GLY A 323 10.75 26.74 0.14
N GLU A 324 11.92 26.89 0.78
CA GLU A 324 13.22 26.85 0.11
C GLU A 324 13.61 25.40 -0.24
N LEU A 325 14.18 25.23 -1.43
CA LEU A 325 14.78 23.99 -1.93
C LEU A 325 16.30 24.03 -1.68
N MET A 326 16.76 23.16 -0.80
CA MET A 326 18.16 22.98 -0.45
C MET A 326 18.80 21.98 -1.42
N PRO A 327 19.90 22.32 -2.11
CA PRO A 327 20.50 21.44 -3.10
C PRO A 327 21.04 20.15 -2.48
N GLN A 328 20.86 19.06 -3.21
CA GLN A 328 21.40 17.73 -2.94
C GLN A 328 22.37 17.33 -4.06
N ARG A 329 22.65 16.03 -4.20
CA ARG A 329 23.48 15.51 -5.29
C ARG A 329 22.73 15.54 -6.63
N GLY A 330 23.44 15.81 -7.73
CA GLY A 330 22.84 15.88 -9.06
C GLY A 330 21.84 17.02 -9.19
N ALA A 331 20.70 16.73 -9.84
CA ALA A 331 19.54 17.61 -9.95
C ALA A 331 18.54 17.44 -8.77
N GLY A 332 19.03 16.94 -7.63
CA GLY A 332 18.24 16.72 -6.42
C GLY A 332 18.18 17.95 -5.52
N PHE A 333 17.06 18.15 -4.85
CA PHE A 333 16.83 19.17 -3.83
C PHE A 333 15.92 18.61 -2.73
N SER A 334 16.02 19.13 -1.52
CA SER A 334 15.11 18.80 -0.43
C SER A 334 14.54 20.06 0.21
N SER A 335 13.40 19.92 0.88
CA SER A 335 12.77 21.03 1.61
C SER A 335 12.74 20.75 3.11
N LYS A 336 12.55 21.81 3.92
CA LYS A 336 12.39 21.66 5.38
C LYS A 336 11.17 20.84 5.79
N SER A 337 10.15 20.74 4.92
CA SER A 337 8.97 19.92 5.15
C SER A 337 9.19 18.44 4.84
N GLY A 338 10.41 18.04 4.45
CA GLY A 338 10.76 16.66 4.14
C GLY A 338 10.38 16.21 2.73
N LEU A 339 9.96 17.13 1.86
CA LEU A 339 9.76 16.84 0.44
C LEU A 339 11.11 16.78 -0.27
N GLU A 340 11.30 15.75 -1.09
CA GLU A 340 12.45 15.55 -1.96
C GLU A 340 12.05 15.82 -3.41
N PHE A 341 12.89 16.56 -4.15
CA PHE A 341 12.66 16.98 -5.53
C PHE A 341 13.84 16.55 -6.38
N THR A 342 13.60 15.83 -7.48
CA THR A 342 14.64 15.50 -8.45
C THR A 342 14.21 15.99 -9.82
N PHE A 343 14.86 17.01 -10.34
CA PHE A 343 14.50 17.61 -11.62
C PHE A 343 15.03 16.80 -12.80
N LEU A 344 14.20 16.70 -13.83
CA LEU A 344 14.52 16.17 -15.15
C LEU A 344 15.18 17.27 -15.97
N ARG A 345 16.47 17.12 -16.27
CA ARG A 345 17.21 18.08 -17.09
C ARG A 345 18.15 17.34 -18.03
N ALA A 346 18.06 17.65 -19.33
CA ALA A 346 19.14 17.34 -20.26
C ALA A 346 20.11 18.51 -20.24
N GLU A 347 21.40 18.27 -19.95
CA GLU A 347 22.39 19.34 -19.97
C GLU A 347 23.01 19.51 -21.36
N PRO A 348 23.08 20.75 -21.90
CA PRO A 348 22.56 22.00 -21.35
C PRO A 348 21.06 22.21 -21.67
N GLY A 349 20.26 22.68 -20.71
CA GLY A 349 18.84 22.99 -20.95
C GLY A 349 18.02 23.27 -19.68
N PRO A 350 16.79 23.81 -19.82
CA PRO A 350 15.85 23.92 -18.71
C PRO A 350 15.39 22.54 -18.23
N ALA A 351 14.99 22.45 -16.96
CA ALA A 351 14.31 21.28 -16.45
C ALA A 351 12.95 21.12 -17.16
N THR A 352 12.63 19.91 -17.58
CA THR A 352 11.39 19.55 -18.30
C THR A 352 10.36 18.90 -17.37
N GLY A 353 10.76 18.55 -16.15
CA GLY A 353 9.89 18.01 -15.12
C GLY A 353 10.61 17.87 -13.79
N VAL A 354 9.89 17.41 -12.78
CA VAL A 354 10.39 17.21 -11.43
C VAL A 354 9.67 16.04 -10.78
N LEU A 355 10.46 15.11 -10.24
CA LEU A 355 9.98 14.03 -9.41
C LEU A 355 9.94 14.51 -7.97
N VAL A 356 8.75 14.60 -7.38
CA VAL A 356 8.55 14.95 -5.97
C VAL A 356 8.29 13.66 -5.18
N SER A 357 8.98 13.47 -4.06
CA SER A 357 8.80 12.30 -3.18
C SER A 357 8.45 12.73 -1.76
N PHE A 358 7.50 12.02 -1.14
CA PHE A 358 7.07 12.21 0.25
C PHE A 358 6.52 10.90 0.82
N GLY A 359 6.96 10.50 2.03
CA GLY A 359 6.37 9.37 2.76
C GLY A 359 6.27 8.06 1.95
N GLY A 360 7.27 7.78 1.09
CA GLY A 360 7.29 6.61 0.20
C GLY A 360 6.56 6.79 -1.14
N GLY A 361 5.65 7.77 -1.26
CA GLY A 361 5.01 8.17 -2.51
C GLY A 361 5.96 8.98 -3.40
N ARG A 362 5.82 8.85 -4.73
CA ARG A 362 6.58 9.61 -5.72
C ARG A 362 5.68 10.03 -6.86
N PHE A 363 5.87 11.27 -7.32
CA PHE A 363 5.01 11.85 -8.32
C PHE A 363 5.82 12.69 -9.30
N LEU A 364 5.52 12.53 -10.58
CA LEU A 364 6.15 13.32 -11.62
C LEU A 364 5.26 14.52 -11.96
N ALA A 365 5.84 15.72 -11.94
CA ALA A 365 5.23 16.92 -12.47
C ALA A 365 6.04 17.39 -13.68
N ARG A 366 5.36 17.60 -14.82
CA ARG A 366 5.99 18.05 -16.08
C ARG A 366 5.92 19.56 -16.15
N ARG A 367 6.96 20.19 -16.71
CA ARG A 367 6.97 21.64 -16.91
C ARG A 367 5.93 22.04 -17.96
N GLY A 368 5.07 23.00 -17.60
CA GLY A 368 4.06 23.60 -18.47
C GLY A 368 4.56 24.80 -19.27
#